data_AF-A0A2N6BAE9-F1
#
_entry.id   AF-A0A2N6BAE9-F1
#
_cell.length_a   1.000
_cell.length_b   1.000
_cell.length_c   1.000
_cell.angle_alpha   90.00
_cell.angle_beta   90.00
_cell.angle_gamma   90.00
#
_symmetry.space_group_name_H-M   'P 1'
#
loop_
_entity.id
_entity.type
_entity.pdbx_description
1 polymer ?
#
loop_
_entity_poly.entity_id
_entity_poly.type
_entity_poly.pdbx_seq_one_letter_code
_entity_poly.pdbx_strand_id
1 'polypeptide(L)' 'MIRTRRPLVGTIGRICPHPCEDRCFRGIDGEPISINGCKRYLADMRAMRLEKGYEPPSPPPALDDGPKVAIIGAGPAGL' A
#
# COMPACT_ATOMS: atom_id res chain seq x y z
N MET A 1 -0.79 -9.19 -2.34
CA MET A 1 -0.02 -8.65 -3.47
C MET A 1 0.26 -7.14 -3.38
N ILE A 2 -0.73 -6.25 -3.20
CA ILE A 2 -0.49 -4.79 -3.21
C ILE A 2 0.37 -4.32 -2.02
N ARG A 3 0.08 -4.76 -0.79
CA ARG A 3 0.81 -4.39 0.44
C ARG A 3 2.27 -4.85 0.43
N THR A 4 2.57 -6.00 -0.16
CA THR A 4 3.92 -6.59 -0.19
C THR A 4 4.95 -5.68 -0.86
N ARG A 5 4.53 -4.91 -1.87
CA ARG A 5 5.42 -3.98 -2.59
C ARG A 5 5.25 -2.52 -2.18
N ARG A 6 4.19 -2.20 -1.46
CA ARG A 6 3.80 -0.84 -1.09
C ARG A 6 3.21 -0.87 0.31
N PRO A 7 4.00 -0.59 1.37
CA PRO A 7 3.51 -0.70 2.75
C PRO A 7 2.41 0.32 3.04
N LEU A 8 2.49 1.51 2.45
CA LEU A 8 1.61 2.65 2.73
C LEU A 8 0.45 2.80 1.72
N VAL A 9 -0.25 1.69 1.42
CA VAL A 9 -1.31 1.69 0.38
C VAL A 9 -2.42 2.71 0.66
N GLY A 10 -2.81 2.89 1.93
CA GLY A 10 -3.87 3.83 2.31
C GLY A 10 -3.51 5.28 1.99
N THR A 11 -2.25 5.67 2.21
CA THR A 11 -1.70 6.98 1.86
C THR A 11 -1.51 7.11 0.36
N ILE A 12 -0.89 6.13 -0.29
CA ILE A 12 -0.67 6.12 -1.75
C ILE A 12 -2.01 6.26 -2.50
N GLY A 13 -3.08 5.61 -2.03
CA GLY A 13 -4.44 5.73 -2.57
C GLY A 13 -5.05 7.14 -2.54
N ARG A 14 -4.43 8.08 -1.81
CA ARG A 14 -4.94 9.43 -1.55
C ARG A 14 -4.08 10.53 -2.16
N ILE A 15 -2.75 10.40 -2.08
CA ILE A 15 -1.81 11.46 -2.49
C ILE A 15 -1.20 11.19 -3.88
N CYS A 16 -1.18 9.94 -4.34
CA CYS A 16 -0.48 9.59 -5.57
C CYS A 16 -1.04 10.36 -6.78
N PRO A 17 -0.19 11.00 -7.61
CA PRO A 17 -0.59 11.65 -8.86
C PRO A 17 -0.91 10.65 -9.99
N HIS A 18 -1.27 9.41 -9.62
CA HIS A 18 -1.76 8.35 -10.50
C HIS A 18 -1.01 8.13 -11.84
N PRO A 19 0.34 8.04 -11.89
CA PRO A 19 1.07 7.77 -13.13
C PRO A 19 0.78 6.37 -13.73
N CYS A 20 0.18 5.48 -12.94
CA CYS A 20 -0.29 4.19 -13.43
C CYS A 20 -1.58 4.28 -14.25
N GLU A 21 -2.37 5.34 -14.08
CA GLU A 21 -3.60 5.57 -14.83
C GLU A 21 -3.30 6.23 -16.18
N ASP A 22 -2.30 7.12 -16.21
CA ASP A 22 -1.81 7.78 -17.45
C ASP A 22 -1.33 6.78 -18.52
N ARG A 23 -0.89 5.58 -18.10
CA ARG A 23 -0.43 4.50 -18.99
C ARG A 23 -1.46 3.38 -19.15
N CYS A 24 -2.70 3.58 -18.69
CA CYS A 24 -3.74 2.57 -18.80
C CYS A 24 -4.16 2.41 -20.26
N PHE A 25 -4.11 1.17 -20.77
CA PHE A 25 -4.54 0.88 -22.15
C PHE A 25 -5.99 1.31 -22.43
N ARG A 26 -6.87 1.20 -21.42
CA ARG A 26 -8.27 1.67 -21.53
C ARG A 26 -8.38 3.18 -21.79
N GLY A 27 -7.35 3.95 -21.41
CA GLY A 27 -7.25 5.38 -21.69
C GLY A 27 -7.13 5.71 -23.19
N ILE A 28 -6.88 4.73 -24.05
CA ILE A 28 -6.82 4.93 -25.52
C ILE A 28 -8.23 5.14 -26.10
N ASP A 29 -9.20 4.33 -25.66
CA ASP A 29 -10.56 4.28 -26.21
C ASP A 29 -11.64 4.72 -25.20
N GLY A 30 -11.23 5.37 -24.10
CA GLY A 30 -12.14 5.84 -23.07
C GLY A 30 -11.42 6.25 -21.79
N GLU A 31 -12.10 6.13 -20.65
CA GLU A 31 -11.53 6.53 -19.37
C GLU A 31 -10.61 5.44 -18.78
N PRO A 32 -9.43 5.82 -18.25
CA PRO A 32 -8.54 4.90 -17.59
C PRO A 32 -9.22 4.27 -16.37
N ILE A 33 -8.75 3.09 -15.98
CA ILE A 33 -9.26 2.45 -14.76
C ILE A 33 -8.83 3.29 -13.56
N SER A 34 -9.76 3.54 -12.61
CA SER A 34 -9.47 4.22 -11.35
C SER A 34 -8.67 3.33 -10.38
N ILE A 35 -7.42 3.04 -10.74
CA ILE A 35 -6.49 2.20 -9.98
C ILE A 35 -6.23 2.81 -8.58
N ASN A 36 -6.16 4.14 -8.48
CA ASN A 36 -5.99 4.87 -7.24
C ASN A 36 -7.22 4.72 -6.34
N GLY A 37 -8.42 4.83 -6.92
CA GLY A 37 -9.69 4.54 -6.25
C GLY A 37 -9.76 3.12 -5.72
N CYS A 38 -9.34 2.13 -6.53
CA CYS A 38 -9.26 0.74 -6.09
C CYS A 38 -8.29 0.54 -4.92
N LYS A 39 -7.09 1.16 -4.96
CA LYS A 39 -6.11 1.09 -3.84
C LYS A 39 -6.71 1.67 -2.56
N ARG A 40 -7.37 2.83 -2.66
CA ARG A 40 -8.03 3.50 -1.53
C ARG A 40 -9.12 2.62 -0.93
N TYR A 41 -10.04 2.14 -1.76
CA TYR A 41 -11.13 1.26 -1.31
C TYR A 41 -10.61 0.01 -0.60
N LEU A 42 -9.60 -0.66 -1.17
CA LEU A 42 -9.01 -1.85 -0.55
C LEU A 42 -8.32 -1.54 0.78
N ALA A 43 -7.66 -0.38 0.90
CA ALA A 43 -7.03 0.04 2.14
C ALA A 43 -8.07 0.35 3.22
N ASP A 44 -9.14 1.05 2.86
CA ASP A 44 -10.22 1.43 3.78
C ASP A 44 -11.00 0.18 4.24
N MET A 45 -11.32 -0.73 3.31
CA MET A 45 -11.91 -2.03 3.63
C MET A 45 -11.03 -2.82 4.60
N ARG A 46 -9.71 -2.81 4.41
CA ARG A 46 -8.78 -3.47 5.33
C ARG A 46 -8.79 -2.83 6.71
N ALA A 47 -8.81 -1.50 6.80
CA ALA A 47 -8.90 -0.78 8.07
C ALA A 47 -10.16 -1.19 8.85
N MET A 48 -11.33 -1.18 8.17
CA MET A 48 -12.60 -1.63 8.76
C MET A 48 -12.58 -3.11 9.20
N ARG A 49 -11.84 -3.97 8.50
CA ARG A 49 -11.69 -5.38 8.91
C ARG A 49 -10.84 -5.52 10.18
N LEU A 50 -9.74 -4.77 10.28
CA LEU A 50 -8.91 -4.74 11.49
C LEU A 50 -9.70 -4.28 12.72
N GLU A 51 -10.53 -3.24 12.57
CA GLU A 51 -11.43 -2.75 13.63
C GLU A 51 -12.43 -3.81 14.10
N LYS A 52 -12.82 -4.73 13.21
CA LYS A 52 -13.70 -5.87 13.50
C LYS A 52 -12.96 -7.10 14.03
N GLY A 53 -11.68 -6.96 14.39
CA GLY A 53 -10.86 -8.05 14.93
C GLY A 53 -10.32 -9.03 13.88
N TYR A 54 -10.39 -8.70 12.59
CA TYR A 54 -9.72 -9.51 11.56
C TYR A 54 -8.23 -9.19 11.56
N GLU A 55 -7.42 -10.07 12.15
CA GLU A 55 -5.97 -9.97 12.11
C GLU A 55 -5.39 -10.74 10.91
N PRO A 56 -4.71 -10.06 9.97
CA PRO A 56 -3.95 -10.75 8.95
C PRO A 56 -2.74 -11.44 9.59
N PRO A 57 -2.27 -12.57 9.03
CA PRO A 57 -1.10 -13.27 9.57
C PRO A 57 0.09 -12.32 9.68
N SER A 58 0.70 -12.31 10.86
CA SER A 58 1.95 -11.60 11.12
C SER A 58 3.05 -12.18 10.23
N PRO A 59 3.94 -11.34 9.66
CA PRO A 59 5.15 -11.86 9.05
C PRO A 59 5.95 -12.67 10.07
N PRO A 60 6.75 -13.65 9.62
CA PRO A 60 7.64 -14.38 10.53
C PRO A 60 8.50 -13.38 11.32
N PRO A 61 8.84 -13.71 12.58
CA PRO A 61 9.72 -12.88 13.38
C PRO A 61 11.03 -12.63 12.62
N ALA A 62 11.61 -11.44 12.83
CA ALA A 62 12.91 -11.13 12.28
C ALA A 62 13.91 -12.18 12.76
N LEU A 63 14.85 -12.57 11.89
CA LEU A 63 15.95 -13.43 12.30
C LEU A 63 16.87 -12.60 13.19
N ASP A 64 17.14 -13.06 14.40
CA ASP A 64 17.97 -12.37 15.40
C ASP A 64 19.48 -12.44 15.09
N ASP A 65 19.85 -12.99 13.95
CA ASP A 65 21.23 -13.19 13.48
C ASP A 65 21.75 -12.03 12.59
N GLY A 66 20.90 -11.04 12.30
CA GLY A 66 21.23 -9.90 11.45
C GLY A 66 22.05 -8.79 12.14
N PRO A 67 22.72 -7.92 11.35
CA PRO A 67 23.35 -6.72 11.88
C PRO A 67 22.31 -5.74 12.47
N LYS A 68 22.69 -5.00 13.51
CA LYS A 68 21.84 -3.94 14.08
C LYS A 68 21.73 -2.78 13.10
N VAL A 69 20.50 -2.41 12.75
CA VAL A 69 20.20 -1.29 11.82
C VAL A 69 19.47 -0.19 12.59
N ALA A 70 19.95 1.05 12.44
CA ALA A 70 19.28 2.24 12.95
C ALA A 70 18.62 3.01 11.81
N ILE A 71 17.34 3.36 11.98
CA ILE A 71 16.58 4.19 11.04
C ILE A 71 16.38 5.56 11.67
N ILE A 72 16.90 6.62 11.03
CA ILE A 72 16.75 8.00 11.48
C ILE A 72 15.61 8.65 10.68
N GLY A 73 14.44 8.77 11.31
CA GLY A 73 13.25 9.40 10.75
C GLY A 73 12.11 8.41 10.49
N ALA A 74 10.91 8.75 10.97
CA ALA A 74 9.69 7.95 10.86
C ALA A 74 8.82 8.32 9.65
N GLY A 75 9.45 8.85 8.60
CA GLY A 75 8.77 9.19 7.35
C GLY A 75 8.47 7.95 6.50
N PRO A 76 7.80 8.12 5.35
CA PRO A 76 7.44 7.01 4.46
C PRO A 76 8.64 6.27 3.87
N ALA A 77 9.84 6.85 3.92
CA ALA A 77 11.08 6.20 3.51
C ALA A 77 11.74 5.37 4.63
N GLY A 78 11.45 5.69 5.90
CA GLY A 78 11.96 4.96 7.06
C GLY A 78 11.03 3.85 7.54
N LEU A 79 9.74 3.95 7.23
CA LEU A 79 8.72 2.91 7.44
C LEU A 79 8.74 1.88 6.31
#